data_AF-A0A2V8VXE0-F1
#
_entry.id   AF-A0A2V8VXE0-F1
#
_cell.length_a   1.000
_cell.length_b   1.000
_cell.length_c   1.000
_cell.angle_alpha   90.00
_cell.angle_beta   90.00
_cell.angle_gamma   90.00
#
_symmetry.space_group_name_H-M   'P 1'
#
loop_
_entity.id
_entity.type
_entity.pdbx_description
1 polymer ?
#
loop_
_entity_poly.entity_id
_entity_poly.type
_entity_poly.pdbx_seq_one_letter_code
_entity_poly.pdbx_strand_id
1 'polypeptide(L)'
;FYFGKHAREVTLEEAALLAALPKAPNNYSPIKSPERALRRRNVVINSMLAAGKISIADAAAAKQKPIRLHIQDNPNSLAPYFVEEIRQYLEKKYGNDQVHEAGLKVYTTLNMDVQKAANSAVIDGLAAYDRRHGWRVRLQNVKDVDASLDSYSMPEWGQTIEPGTYLHAVVMSVSPSTASLRFGRYRANIVRRRHRLYKSHIFRCRFNSACPLGRGLWSAGRVVGD
;
A
#
# COMPACT_ATOMS: atom_id res chain seq x y z
N PHE A 1 3.08 -9.24 -12.24
CA PHE A 1 2.15 -8.41 -11.43
C PHE A 1 1.44 -9.23 -10.34
N TYR A 2 0.41 -10.05 -10.63
CA TYR A 2 -0.44 -10.67 -9.59
C TYR A 2 0.24 -11.66 -8.63
N PHE A 3 1.21 -12.44 -9.11
CA PHE A 3 1.85 -13.51 -8.33
C PHE A 3 3.35 -13.29 -8.12
N GLY A 4 3.93 -12.26 -8.74
CA GLY A 4 5.38 -12.01 -8.70
C GLY A 4 6.27 -13.16 -9.21
N LYS A 5 5.72 -14.10 -10.00
CA LYS A 5 6.44 -15.25 -10.57
C LYS A 5 6.68 -15.09 -12.06
N HIS A 6 7.66 -15.82 -12.60
CA HIS A 6 7.82 -15.99 -14.04
C HIS A 6 6.68 -16.83 -14.62
N ALA A 7 6.33 -16.60 -15.89
CA ALA A 7 5.22 -17.31 -16.56
C ALA A 7 5.38 -18.84 -16.54
N ARG A 8 6.61 -19.35 -16.50
CA ARG A 8 6.94 -20.78 -16.43
C ARG A 8 6.73 -21.41 -15.05
N GLU A 9 6.64 -20.59 -14.00
CA GLU A 9 6.52 -21.03 -12.60
C GLU A 9 5.08 -20.91 -12.07
N VAL A 10 4.16 -20.46 -12.92
CA VAL A 10 2.75 -20.26 -12.56
C VAL A 10 2.08 -21.61 -12.39
N THR A 11 1.43 -21.83 -11.24
CA THR A 11 0.70 -23.08 -10.97
C THR A 11 -0.61 -23.15 -11.75
N LEU A 12 -1.22 -24.34 -11.85
CA LEU A 12 -2.47 -24.55 -12.59
C LEU A 12 -3.58 -23.59 -12.14
N GLU A 13 -3.81 -23.45 -10.83
CA GLU A 13 -4.84 -22.55 -10.29
C GLU A 13 -4.55 -21.06 -10.58
N GLU A 14 -3.28 -20.68 -10.60
CA GLU A 14 -2.84 -19.32 -10.90
C GLU A 14 -2.98 -19.03 -12.40
N ALA A 15 -2.62 -19.99 -13.26
CA ALA A 15 -2.78 -19.90 -14.72
C ALA A 15 -4.24 -19.82 -15.12
N ALA A 16 -5.11 -20.63 -14.49
CA ALA A 16 -6.56 -20.56 -14.69
C ALA A 16 -7.15 -19.21 -14.26
N LEU A 17 -6.59 -18.58 -13.22
CA LEU A 17 -6.99 -17.24 -12.80
C LEU A 17 -6.57 -16.20 -13.84
N LEU A 18 -5.35 -16.26 -14.36
CA LEU A 18 -4.88 -15.33 -15.40
C LEU A 18 -5.71 -15.46 -16.68
N ALA A 19 -6.01 -16.70 -17.10
CA ALA A 19 -6.85 -16.97 -18.27
C ALA A 19 -8.32 -16.52 -18.10
N ALA A 20 -8.79 -16.35 -16.86
CA ALA A 20 -10.14 -15.84 -16.58
C ALA A 20 -10.29 -14.32 -16.81
N LEU A 21 -9.18 -13.56 -16.74
CA LEU A 21 -9.19 -12.09 -16.73
C LEU A 21 -9.59 -11.42 -18.06
N PRO A 22 -9.14 -11.89 -19.25
CA PRO A 22 -9.39 -11.18 -20.52
C PRO A 22 -10.87 -10.90 -20.80
N LYS A 23 -11.79 -11.76 -20.35
CA LYS A 23 -13.23 -11.57 -20.54
C LYS A 23 -13.75 -10.27 -19.89
N ALA A 24 -13.24 -9.93 -18.72
CA ALA A 24 -13.63 -8.72 -17.99
C ALA A 24 -12.60 -8.44 -16.87
N PRO A 25 -11.46 -7.80 -17.19
CA PRO A 25 -10.33 -7.71 -16.26
C PRO A 25 -10.67 -6.93 -15.00
N ASN A 26 -11.50 -5.88 -15.10
CA ASN A 26 -11.97 -5.13 -13.95
C ASN A 26 -12.94 -5.95 -13.07
N ASN A 27 -13.81 -6.74 -13.70
CA ASN A 27 -14.92 -7.44 -13.03
C ASN A 27 -14.48 -8.76 -12.36
N TYR A 28 -13.45 -9.39 -12.93
CA TYR A 28 -12.82 -10.60 -12.39
C TYR A 28 -11.47 -10.31 -11.75
N SER A 29 -11.18 -9.04 -11.45
CA SER A 29 -9.97 -8.66 -10.73
C SER A 29 -9.96 -9.33 -9.35
N PRO A 30 -8.93 -10.13 -9.01
CA PRO A 30 -8.84 -10.78 -7.71
C PRO A 30 -8.59 -9.77 -6.58
N ILE A 31 -8.21 -8.53 -6.91
CA ILE A 31 -8.04 -7.43 -5.97
C ILE A 31 -9.39 -6.79 -5.64
N LYS A 32 -10.22 -6.52 -6.66
CA LYS A 32 -11.51 -5.82 -6.48
C LYS A 32 -12.67 -6.76 -6.14
N SER A 33 -12.62 -8.00 -6.62
CA SER A 33 -13.74 -8.96 -6.52
C SER A 33 -13.23 -10.40 -6.41
N PRO A 34 -12.63 -10.78 -5.27
CA PRO A 34 -11.98 -12.08 -5.07
C PRO A 34 -12.94 -13.26 -5.28
N GLU A 35 -14.19 -13.15 -4.84
CA GLU A 35 -15.17 -14.22 -5.03
C GLU A 35 -15.55 -14.43 -6.50
N ARG A 36 -15.74 -13.33 -7.25
CA ARG A 36 -16.06 -13.40 -8.69
C ARG A 36 -14.88 -14.00 -9.45
N ALA A 37 -13.67 -13.60 -9.08
CA ALA A 37 -12.43 -14.14 -9.62
C ALA A 37 -12.32 -15.65 -9.36
N LEU A 38 -12.63 -16.11 -8.14
CA LEU A 38 -12.60 -17.54 -7.77
C LEU A 38 -13.62 -18.35 -8.55
N ARG A 39 -14.87 -17.89 -8.65
CA ARG A 39 -15.91 -18.55 -9.46
C ARG A 39 -15.47 -18.65 -10.92
N ARG A 40 -14.91 -17.57 -11.47
CA ARG A 40 -14.47 -17.53 -12.87
C ARG A 40 -13.26 -18.44 -13.12
N ARG A 41 -12.28 -18.47 -12.22
CA ARG A 41 -11.15 -19.42 -12.25
C ARG A 41 -11.66 -20.86 -12.31
N ASN A 42 -12.65 -21.22 -11.48
CA ASN A 42 -13.19 -22.58 -11.45
C ASN A 42 -13.91 -22.96 -12.76
N VAL A 43 -14.53 -22.00 -13.45
CA VAL A 43 -15.07 -22.22 -14.80
C VAL A 43 -13.95 -22.55 -15.79
N VAL A 44 -12.83 -21.83 -15.75
CA VAL A 44 -11.66 -22.14 -16.60
C VAL A 44 -11.10 -23.52 -16.31
N ILE A 45 -10.97 -23.90 -15.03
CA ILE A 45 -10.53 -25.25 -14.63
C ILE A 45 -11.48 -26.32 -15.20
N ASN A 46 -12.79 -26.11 -15.15
CA ASN A 46 -13.76 -27.02 -15.76
C ASN A 46 -13.57 -27.14 -17.27
N SER A 47 -13.31 -26.02 -17.96
CA SER A 47 -13.04 -26.03 -19.40
C SER A 47 -11.73 -26.76 -19.73
N MET A 48 -10.69 -26.61 -18.90
CA MET A 48 -9.43 -27.35 -19.07
C MET A 48 -9.62 -28.86 -18.89
N LEU A 49 -10.44 -29.25 -17.91
CA LEU A 49 -10.80 -30.66 -17.69
C LEU A 49 -11.58 -31.22 -18.88
N ALA A 50 -12.61 -30.49 -19.35
CA ALA A 50 -13.41 -30.89 -20.51
C ALA A 50 -12.58 -31.00 -21.81
N ALA A 51 -11.55 -30.15 -21.95
CA ALA A 51 -10.60 -30.19 -23.06
C ALA A 51 -9.49 -31.26 -22.89
N GLY A 52 -9.54 -32.07 -21.81
CA GLY A 52 -8.56 -33.12 -21.54
C GLY A 52 -7.14 -32.62 -21.24
N LYS A 53 -6.98 -31.37 -20.79
CA LYS A 53 -5.66 -30.77 -20.51
C LYS A 53 -5.16 -31.06 -19.09
N ILE A 54 -6.03 -31.48 -18.19
CA ILE A 54 -5.75 -31.76 -16.78
C ILE A 54 -6.56 -32.98 -16.32
N SER A 55 -6.11 -33.67 -15.27
CA SER A 55 -6.86 -34.79 -14.69
C SER A 55 -7.99 -34.31 -13.79
N ILE A 56 -8.94 -35.22 -13.47
CA ILE A 56 -10.02 -34.94 -12.51
C ILE A 56 -9.45 -34.61 -11.13
N ALA A 57 -8.39 -35.33 -10.72
CA ALA A 57 -7.71 -35.10 -9.45
C ALA A 57 -7.09 -33.70 -9.38
N ASP A 58 -6.39 -33.29 -10.45
CA ASP A 58 -5.79 -31.95 -10.53
C ASP A 58 -6.85 -30.85 -10.51
N ALA A 59 -7.95 -31.05 -11.24
CA ALA A 59 -9.06 -30.11 -11.26
C ALA A 59 -9.70 -29.93 -9.87
N ALA A 60 -9.88 -31.03 -9.13
CA ALA A 60 -10.41 -30.99 -7.77
C ALA A 60 -9.44 -30.29 -6.80
N ALA A 61 -8.15 -30.65 -6.85
CA ALA A 61 -7.11 -30.06 -6.01
C ALA A 61 -6.96 -28.55 -6.28
N ALA A 62 -6.94 -28.12 -7.55
CA ALA A 62 -6.81 -26.72 -7.92
C ALA A 62 -8.00 -25.87 -7.47
N LYS A 63 -9.22 -26.40 -7.51
CA LYS A 63 -10.43 -25.68 -7.05
C LYS A 63 -10.43 -25.43 -5.54
N GLN A 64 -9.87 -26.35 -4.76
CA GLN A 64 -9.80 -26.22 -3.30
C GLN A 64 -8.78 -25.17 -2.83
N LYS A 65 -7.79 -24.85 -3.67
CA LYS A 65 -6.77 -23.85 -3.29
C LYS A 65 -7.37 -22.44 -3.25
N PRO A 66 -7.07 -21.65 -2.19
CA PRO A 66 -7.47 -20.25 -2.14
C PRO A 66 -6.66 -19.40 -3.12
N ILE A 67 -7.19 -18.23 -3.51
CA ILE A 67 -6.43 -17.25 -4.28
C ILE A 67 -5.44 -16.57 -3.34
N ARG A 68 -4.14 -16.79 -3.55
CA ARG A 68 -3.06 -16.08 -2.84
C ARG A 68 -2.39 -15.14 -3.83
N LEU A 69 -2.54 -13.83 -3.60
CA LEU A 69 -1.90 -12.82 -4.41
C LEU A 69 -0.55 -12.45 -3.79
N HIS A 70 0.45 -12.26 -4.66
CA HIS A 70 1.72 -11.65 -4.32
C HIS A 70 1.95 -10.52 -5.32
N ILE A 71 1.34 -9.39 -5.00
CA ILE A 71 1.41 -8.18 -5.82
C ILE A 71 2.82 -7.62 -5.66
N GLN A 72 3.55 -7.56 -6.77
CA GLN A 72 4.85 -6.89 -6.80
C GLN A 72 4.65 -5.39 -6.61
N ASP A 73 5.43 -4.81 -5.71
CA ASP A 73 5.48 -3.37 -5.52
C ASP A 73 5.94 -2.69 -6.81
N ASN A 74 5.48 -1.47 -7.04
CA ASN A 74 5.93 -0.69 -8.19
C ASN A 74 7.42 -0.40 -8.02
N PRO A 75 8.32 -0.91 -8.89
CA PRO A 75 9.76 -0.68 -8.76
C PRO A 75 10.13 0.81 -8.84
N ASN A 76 9.26 1.62 -9.45
CA ASN A 76 9.44 3.07 -9.59
C ASN A 76 8.93 3.88 -8.38
N SER A 77 8.43 3.22 -7.32
CA SER A 77 7.85 3.87 -6.15
C SER A 77 8.83 4.72 -5.33
N LEU A 78 10.14 4.45 -5.43
CA LEU A 78 11.16 5.15 -4.64
C LEU A 78 11.51 6.54 -5.19
N ALA A 79 11.44 6.70 -6.52
CA ALA A 79 11.82 7.93 -7.22
C ALA A 79 10.71 8.39 -8.18
N PRO A 80 9.46 8.54 -7.72
CA PRO A 80 8.32 8.75 -8.61
C PRO A 80 8.45 10.06 -9.40
N TYR A 81 8.95 11.12 -8.77
CA TYR A 81 9.19 12.41 -9.42
C TYR A 81 10.24 12.30 -10.52
N PHE A 82 11.37 11.65 -10.24
CA PHE A 82 12.43 11.48 -11.25
C PHE A 82 11.96 10.64 -12.43
N VAL A 83 11.24 9.54 -12.17
CA VAL A 83 10.69 8.68 -13.23
C VAL A 83 9.68 9.44 -14.09
N GLU A 84 8.84 10.26 -13.47
CA GLU A 84 7.86 11.08 -14.17
C GLU A 84 8.53 12.17 -15.04
N GLU A 85 9.57 12.84 -14.54
CA GLU A 85 10.36 13.78 -15.33
C GLU A 85 11.02 13.10 -16.55
N ILE A 86 11.59 11.90 -16.37
CA ILE A 86 12.16 11.13 -17.47
C ILE A 86 11.08 10.73 -18.49
N ARG A 87 9.88 10.32 -18.03
CA ARG A 87 8.75 10.02 -18.92
C ARG A 87 8.39 11.23 -19.77
N GLN A 88 8.19 12.40 -19.16
CA GLN A 88 7.86 13.64 -19.87
C GLN A 88 8.96 14.06 -20.85
N TYR A 89 10.23 13.95 -20.44
CA TYR A 89 11.37 14.22 -21.30
C TYR A 89 11.39 13.31 -22.54
N LEU A 90 11.18 12.01 -22.36
CA LEU A 90 11.17 11.04 -23.45
C LEU A 90 9.99 11.26 -24.38
N GLU A 91 8.79 11.55 -23.86
CA GLU A 91 7.62 11.83 -24.70
C GLU A 91 7.82 13.07 -25.56
N LYS A 92 8.42 14.12 -24.99
CA LYS A 92 8.76 15.33 -25.74
C LYS A 92 9.78 15.06 -26.86
N LYS A 93 10.67 14.08 -26.68
CA LYS A 93 11.78 13.80 -27.60
C LYS A 93 11.44 12.76 -28.67
N TYR A 94 10.69 11.73 -28.31
CA TYR A 94 10.42 10.55 -29.14
C TYR A 94 8.94 10.38 -29.51
N GLY A 95 8.05 11.19 -28.92
CA GLY A 95 6.61 11.07 -29.07
C GLY A 95 6.02 10.04 -28.10
N ASN A 96 4.71 10.16 -27.88
CA ASN A 96 3.98 9.35 -26.91
C ASN A 96 4.03 7.85 -27.25
N ASP A 97 3.77 7.49 -28.51
CA ASP A 97 3.60 6.08 -28.91
C ASP A 97 4.90 5.29 -28.77
N GLN A 98 6.05 5.89 -29.12
CA GLN A 98 7.34 5.22 -28.93
C GLN A 98 7.68 4.97 -27.46
N VAL A 99 7.31 5.89 -26.57
CA VAL A 99 7.62 5.75 -25.14
C VAL A 99 6.79 4.66 -24.50
N HIS A 100 5.50 4.54 -24.85
CA HIS A 100 4.60 3.57 -24.22
C HIS A 100 4.58 2.20 -24.91
N GLU A 101 4.81 2.13 -26.22
CA GLU A 101 4.58 0.91 -27.00
C GLU A 101 5.88 0.22 -27.43
N ALA A 102 7.00 0.94 -27.58
CA ALA A 102 8.23 0.37 -28.14
C ALA A 102 9.06 -0.45 -27.14
N GLY A 103 8.64 -0.55 -25.87
CA GLY A 103 9.30 -1.38 -24.86
C GLY A 103 10.75 -0.94 -24.54
N LEU A 104 11.01 0.36 -24.55
CA LEU A 104 12.34 0.94 -24.33
C LEU A 104 12.92 0.56 -22.96
N LYS A 105 14.22 0.26 -22.93
CA LYS A 105 15.00 0.13 -21.69
C LYS A 105 15.78 1.42 -21.46
N VAL A 106 15.43 2.15 -20.41
CA VAL A 106 16.01 3.46 -20.09
C VAL A 106 16.99 3.30 -18.93
N TYR A 107 18.26 3.61 -19.19
CA TYR A 107 19.30 3.65 -18.17
C TYR A 107 19.58 5.12 -17.82
N THR A 108 19.51 5.45 -16.53
CA THR A 108 19.65 6.84 -16.05
C THR A 108 20.81 6.95 -15.07
N THR A 109 21.19 8.18 -14.76
CA THR A 109 22.24 8.50 -13.77
C THR A 109 21.73 8.50 -12.33
N LEU A 110 20.49 8.05 -12.08
CA LEU A 110 19.89 8.07 -10.76
C LEU A 110 20.66 7.16 -9.80
N ASN A 111 21.18 7.73 -8.72
CA ASN A 111 21.73 6.97 -7.61
C ASN A 111 20.66 6.72 -6.55
N MET A 112 20.35 5.45 -6.31
CA MET A 112 19.26 5.03 -5.42
C MET A 112 19.52 5.38 -3.95
N ASP A 113 20.77 5.33 -3.49
CA ASP A 113 21.11 5.63 -2.10
C ASP A 113 21.02 7.13 -1.83
N VAL A 114 21.45 7.95 -2.80
CA VAL A 114 21.29 9.41 -2.73
C VAL A 114 19.81 9.81 -2.78
N GLN A 115 19.00 9.16 -3.63
CA GLN A 115 17.57 9.43 -3.71
C GLN A 115 16.84 9.10 -2.41
N LYS A 116 17.19 7.97 -1.76
CA LYS A 116 16.65 7.62 -0.44
C LYS A 116 16.97 8.69 0.59
N ALA A 117 18.22 9.13 0.67
CA ALA A 117 18.65 10.17 1.59
C ALA A 117 17.94 11.50 1.32
N ALA A 118 17.79 11.89 0.05
CA ALA A 118 17.06 13.09 -0.35
C ALA A 118 15.58 13.04 0.08
N ASN A 119 14.90 11.92 -0.17
CA ASN A 119 13.51 11.73 0.27
C ASN A 119 13.39 11.87 1.79
N SER A 120 14.27 11.22 2.56
CA SER A 120 14.27 11.34 4.02
C SER A 120 14.54 12.77 4.49
N ALA A 121 15.48 13.48 3.87
CA ALA A 121 15.81 14.86 4.24
C ALA A 121 14.63 15.82 4.03
N VAL A 122 13.91 15.69 2.91
CA VAL A 122 12.71 16.49 2.63
C VAL A 122 11.60 16.21 3.65
N ILE A 123 11.32 14.93 3.92
CA ILE A 123 10.29 14.53 4.89
C ILE A 123 10.63 15.01 6.30
N ASP A 124 11.87 14.80 6.75
CA ASP A 124 12.32 15.20 8.08
C ASP A 124 12.36 16.74 8.21
N GLY A 125 12.78 17.44 7.17
CA GLY A 125 12.78 18.90 7.10
C GLY A 125 11.38 19.49 7.21
N LEU A 126 10.41 18.95 6.45
CA LEU A 126 9.01 19.37 6.52
C LEU A 126 8.42 19.07 7.90
N ALA A 127 8.67 17.87 8.44
CA ALA A 127 8.19 17.50 9.77
C ALA A 127 8.80 18.38 10.89
N ALA A 128 10.05 18.84 10.73
CA ALA A 128 10.67 19.78 11.66
C ALA A 128 10.09 21.19 11.54
N TYR A 129 9.81 21.63 10.31
CA TYR A 129 9.16 22.91 10.04
C TYR A 129 7.75 22.97 10.65
N ASP A 130 6.92 21.95 10.42
CA ASP A 130 5.56 21.84 10.96
C ASP A 130 5.56 21.84 12.50
N ARG A 131 6.54 21.16 13.12
CA ARG A 131 6.69 21.14 14.58
C ARG A 131 6.97 22.52 15.17
N ARG A 132 7.69 23.40 14.45
CA ARG A 132 8.03 24.76 14.91
C ARG A 132 6.91 25.77 14.69
N HIS A 133 6.13 25.61 13.61
CA HIS A 133 5.12 26.60 13.21
C HIS A 133 3.68 26.22 13.61
N GLY A 134 3.53 25.11 14.33
CA GLY A 134 2.23 24.56 14.69
C GLY A 134 1.63 23.75 13.55
N TRP A 135 0.91 22.70 13.90
CA TRP A 135 0.25 21.84 12.91
C TRP A 135 -0.94 22.58 12.29
N ARG A 136 -0.82 22.98 11.02
CA ARG A 136 -1.84 23.78 10.32
C ARG A 136 -2.90 22.94 9.60
N VAL A 137 -2.69 21.63 9.46
CA VAL A 137 -3.62 20.76 8.74
C VAL A 137 -4.78 20.39 9.64
N ARG A 138 -5.98 20.92 9.35
CA ARG A 138 -7.24 20.39 9.89
C ARG A 138 -7.52 19.06 9.20
N LEU A 139 -7.03 17.98 9.76
CA LEU A 139 -7.44 16.65 9.34
C LEU A 139 -8.90 16.47 9.76
N GLN A 140 -9.78 16.11 8.82
CA GLN A 140 -11.19 15.88 9.11
C GLN A 140 -11.34 14.82 10.20
N ASN A 141 -12.25 15.07 11.14
CA ASN A 141 -12.56 14.08 12.15
C ASN A 141 -13.29 12.93 11.46
N VAL A 142 -12.85 11.69 11.71
CA VAL A 142 -13.45 10.49 11.11
C VAL A 142 -14.95 10.38 11.43
N LYS A 143 -15.37 10.94 12.58
CA LYS A 143 -16.78 11.00 12.98
C LYS A 143 -17.62 11.97 12.15
N ASP A 144 -17.01 13.00 11.56
CA ASP A 144 -17.73 13.98 10.74
C ASP A 144 -18.06 13.41 9.34
N VAL A 145 -17.51 12.24 9.01
CA VAL A 145 -17.67 11.54 7.72
C VAL A 145 -18.57 10.30 7.86
N ASP A 146 -19.31 10.16 8.97
CA ASP A 146 -20.17 9.00 9.29
C ASP A 146 -19.47 7.63 9.17
N ALA A 147 -18.14 7.62 9.28
CA ALA A 147 -17.35 6.40 9.23
C ALA A 147 -17.14 5.84 10.65
N SER A 148 -17.39 4.55 10.84
CA SER A 148 -16.98 3.88 12.08
C SER A 148 -15.46 3.92 12.21
N LEU A 149 -14.97 4.24 13.41
CA LEU A 149 -13.54 4.28 13.71
C LEU A 149 -12.85 2.95 13.44
N ASP A 150 -13.58 1.83 13.43
CA ASP A 150 -13.04 0.51 13.13
C ASP A 150 -13.05 0.19 11.63
N SER A 151 -14.00 0.73 10.86
CA SER A 151 -14.10 0.51 9.41
C SER A 151 -13.28 1.49 8.58
N TYR A 152 -12.88 2.63 9.16
CA TYR A 152 -12.05 3.62 8.47
C TYR A 152 -10.72 3.00 8.02
N SER A 153 -10.29 3.29 6.80
CA SER A 153 -9.02 2.81 6.27
C SER A 153 -8.40 3.86 5.38
N MET A 154 -7.07 4.00 5.46
CA MET A 154 -6.30 4.84 4.55
C MET A 154 -5.54 3.98 3.54
N PRO A 155 -5.35 4.47 2.30
CA PRO A 155 -4.62 3.73 1.26
C PRO A 155 -3.22 3.28 1.69
N GLU A 156 -2.52 4.11 2.47
CA GLU A 156 -1.17 3.84 2.99
C GLU A 156 -1.09 2.66 3.98
N TRP A 157 -2.21 2.25 4.60
CA TRP A 157 -2.21 1.16 5.58
C TRP A 157 -2.15 -0.24 4.96
N GLY A 158 -2.38 -0.35 3.64
CA GLY A 158 -2.23 -1.60 2.90
C GLY A 158 -0.79 -1.92 2.53
N GLN A 159 0.15 -1.01 2.76
CA GLN A 159 1.56 -1.16 2.38
C GLN A 159 2.41 -1.67 3.55
N THR A 160 3.58 -2.24 3.24
CA THR A 160 4.57 -2.63 4.25
C THR A 160 5.06 -1.38 4.98
N ILE A 161 4.94 -1.36 6.31
CA ILE A 161 5.36 -0.22 7.13
C ILE A 161 6.86 -0.32 7.37
N GLU A 162 7.62 0.63 6.83
CA GLU A 162 9.06 0.69 7.04
C GLU A 162 9.44 1.56 8.25
N PRO A 163 10.45 1.14 9.04
CA PRO A 163 11.13 1.99 10.01
C PRO A 163 11.54 3.35 9.44
N GLY A 164 11.26 4.41 10.19
CA GLY A 164 11.56 5.79 9.83
C GLY A 164 10.46 6.49 9.04
N THR A 165 9.43 5.78 8.57
CA THR A 165 8.34 6.37 7.79
C THR A 165 7.32 7.10 8.65
N TYR A 166 6.73 8.16 8.09
CA TYR A 166 5.66 8.92 8.70
C TYR A 166 4.31 8.44 8.17
N LEU A 167 3.48 7.88 9.05
CA LEU A 167 2.16 7.37 8.73
C LEU A 167 1.06 8.08 9.53
N HIS A 168 -0.11 8.18 8.92
CA HIS A 168 -1.33 8.65 9.55
C HIS A 168 -1.92 7.54 10.42
N ALA A 169 -2.37 7.91 11.62
CA ALA A 169 -3.06 7.01 12.53
C ALA A 169 -4.35 7.65 13.03
N VAL A 170 -5.38 6.83 13.22
CA VAL A 170 -6.66 7.25 13.80
C VAL A 170 -6.60 7.07 15.31
N VAL A 171 -6.99 8.11 16.04
CA VAL A 171 -7.14 8.04 17.50
C VAL A 171 -8.44 7.38 17.87
N MET A 172 -8.34 6.20 18.48
CA MET A 172 -9.48 5.41 18.94
C MET A 172 -9.99 5.91 20.30
N SER A 173 -9.06 6.18 21.22
CA SER A 173 -9.38 6.66 22.56
C SER A 173 -8.29 7.59 23.08
N VAL A 174 -8.69 8.52 23.94
CA VAL A 174 -7.79 9.42 24.65
C VAL A 174 -8.15 9.39 26.12
N SER A 175 -7.13 9.11 26.92
CA SER A 175 -7.12 9.20 28.37
C SER A 175 -6.18 10.34 28.80
N PRO A 176 -6.22 10.79 30.06
CA PRO A 176 -5.40 11.92 30.51
C PRO A 176 -3.88 11.72 30.33
N SER A 177 -3.41 10.48 30.38
CA SER A 177 -1.99 10.09 30.29
C SER A 177 -1.63 9.29 29.03
N THR A 178 -2.61 8.78 28.29
CA THR A 178 -2.38 7.89 27.14
C THR A 178 -3.38 8.13 26.02
N ALA A 179 -2.96 7.92 24.77
CA ALA A 179 -3.86 7.85 23.63
C ALA A 179 -3.63 6.54 22.87
N SER A 180 -4.71 5.86 22.49
CA SER A 180 -4.66 4.66 21.67
C SER A 180 -4.90 5.02 20.21
N LEU A 181 -3.97 4.61 19.36
CA LEU A 181 -3.94 4.82 17.93
C LEU A 181 -4.16 3.51 17.18
N ARG A 182 -4.79 3.59 16.02
CA ARG A 182 -4.91 2.50 15.06
C ARG A 182 -4.36 2.92 13.70
N PHE A 183 -3.57 2.06 13.09
CA PHE A 183 -3.10 2.19 11.72
C PHE A 183 -3.09 0.81 11.06
N GLY A 184 -3.99 0.63 10.09
CA GLY A 184 -4.24 -0.67 9.47
C GLY A 184 -4.67 -1.71 10.50
N ARG A 185 -3.97 -2.85 10.50
CA ARG A 185 -4.13 -3.95 11.47
C ARG A 185 -3.42 -3.72 12.80
N TYR A 186 -2.60 -2.68 12.90
CA TYR A 186 -1.77 -2.42 14.07
C TYR A 186 -2.43 -1.41 15.01
N ARG A 187 -2.18 -1.56 16.30
CA ARG A 187 -2.59 -0.65 17.36
C ARG A 187 -1.37 -0.22 18.16
N ALA A 188 -1.29 1.06 18.53
CA ALA A 188 -0.22 1.60 19.34
C ALA A 188 -0.77 2.51 20.44
N ASN A 189 -0.05 2.60 21.56
CA ASN A 189 -0.37 3.51 22.65
C ASN A 189 0.72 4.57 22.76
N ILE A 190 0.33 5.84 22.73
CA ILE A 190 1.23 6.96 22.99
C ILE A 190 1.06 7.38 24.44
N VAL A 191 2.18 7.43 25.18
CA VAL A 191 2.22 7.90 26.57
C VAL A 191 2.63 9.37 26.60
N ARG A 192 1.86 10.17 27.33
CA ARG A 192 2.00 11.62 27.43
C ARG A 192 3.26 11.99 28.22
N ARG A 193 4.34 12.41 27.53
CA ARG A 193 5.55 12.94 28.19
C ARG A 193 5.63 14.46 28.30
N ARG A 194 4.83 15.28 27.58
CA ARG A 194 4.79 16.76 27.76
C ARG A 194 3.68 17.56 27.04
N HIS A 195 2.73 16.98 26.30
CA HIS A 195 1.71 17.76 25.54
C HIS A 195 0.27 17.21 25.65
N ARG A 196 -0.75 18.07 25.52
CA ARG A 196 -2.19 17.71 25.51
C ARG A 196 -2.52 16.85 24.28
N LEU A 197 -3.25 15.75 24.48
CA LEU A 197 -3.79 14.89 23.43
C LEU A 197 -5.33 15.06 23.45
N TYR A 198 -5.95 15.24 22.28
CA TYR A 198 -7.40 15.36 22.14
C TYR A 198 -7.97 14.19 21.34
N LYS A 199 -9.20 13.79 21.68
CA LYS A 199 -9.91 12.64 21.09
C LYS A 199 -10.16 12.86 19.59
N SER A 200 -10.19 11.79 18.82
CA SER A 200 -10.73 11.75 17.44
C SER A 200 -10.00 12.57 16.35
N HIS A 201 -8.68 12.80 16.49
CA HIS A 201 -7.85 13.44 15.46
C HIS A 201 -6.94 12.43 14.76
N ILE A 202 -6.56 12.71 13.51
CA ILE A 202 -5.55 11.94 12.79
C ILE A 202 -4.17 12.49 13.17
N PHE A 203 -3.23 11.62 13.52
CA PHE A 203 -1.87 11.99 13.90
C PHE A 203 -0.86 11.44 12.90
N ARG A 204 0.17 12.21 12.57
CA ARG A 204 1.32 11.72 11.78
C ARG A 204 2.45 11.30 12.73
N CYS A 205 2.81 10.03 12.72
CA CYS A 205 3.78 9.44 13.63
C CYS A 205 4.94 8.81 12.85
N ARG A 206 6.19 9.03 13.29
CA ARG A 206 7.38 8.39 12.72
C ARG A 206 7.58 7.00 13.31
N PHE A 207 7.44 5.96 12.51
CA PHE A 207 7.69 4.58 12.92
C PHE A 207 9.18 4.38 13.23
N ASN A 208 9.53 3.63 14.28
CA ASN A 208 10.95 3.36 14.62
C ASN A 208 11.15 1.85 14.84
N SER A 209 12.16 1.26 14.21
CA SER A 209 12.44 -0.19 14.19
C SER A 209 12.80 -0.79 15.54
N ALA A 210 13.21 0.02 16.50
CA ALA A 210 13.76 -0.44 17.79
C ALA A 210 12.68 -0.85 18.83
N CYS A 211 11.49 -1.28 18.42
CA CYS A 211 10.38 -1.50 19.36
C CYS A 211 9.72 -2.87 19.19
N PRO A 212 10.27 -3.94 19.81
CA PRO A 212 9.52 -5.15 20.04
C PRO A 212 8.44 -4.82 21.07
N LEU A 213 7.18 -4.98 20.69
CA LEU A 213 6.02 -5.12 21.57
C LEU A 213 6.10 -4.33 22.90
N GLY A 214 5.59 -3.08 22.87
CA GLY A 214 4.94 -2.53 24.07
C GLY A 214 5.55 -1.30 24.72
N ARG A 215 6.77 -0.85 24.40
CA ARG A 215 7.32 0.40 24.96
C ARG A 215 8.29 1.06 23.98
N GLY A 216 7.85 2.11 23.29
CA GLY A 216 8.72 2.91 22.43
C GLY A 216 8.25 4.34 22.35
N LEU A 217 9.19 5.28 22.44
CA LEU A 217 8.96 6.71 22.33
C LEU A 217 8.36 7.06 20.96
N TRP A 218 7.22 7.74 20.98
CA TRP A 218 6.65 8.41 19.82
C TRP A 218 6.55 9.90 20.14
N SER A 219 7.21 10.75 19.34
CA SER A 219 7.08 12.20 19.48
C SER A 219 5.82 12.66 18.73
N ALA A 220 4.71 12.79 19.46
CA ALA A 220 3.51 13.45 18.94
C ALA A 220 3.75 14.96 18.79
N GLY A 221 3.44 15.50 17.61
CA GLY A 221 3.38 16.94 17.36
C GLY A 221 2.26 17.62 18.15
N ARG A 222 2.46 18.90 18.47
CA ARG A 222 1.53 19.73 19.24
C ARG A 222 0.27 20.02 18.42
N VAL A 223 -0.90 19.66 18.94
CA VAL A 223 -2.21 20.12 18.44
C VAL A 223 -2.60 21.36 19.24
N VAL A 224 -2.76 22.48 18.54
CA VAL A 224 -3.40 23.71 19.04
C VAL A 224 -4.83 23.67 18.52
N GLY A 225 -5.79 23.78 19.43
CA GLY A 225 -7.20 23.97 19.15
C GLY A 225 -7.84 24.55 20.41
N ASP A 226 -8.59 25.63 20.23
CA ASP A 226 -9.26 26.40 21.28
C ASP A 226 -10.21 25.56 22.13
#